data_AF-A0A183H6S4-F1
#
_entry.id   AF-A0A183H6S4-F1
#
_cell.length_a   1.000
_cell.length_b   1.000
_cell.length_c   1.000
_cell.angle_alpha   90.00
_cell.angle_beta   90.00
_cell.angle_gamma   90.00
#
_symmetry.space_group_name_H-M   'P 1'
#
loop_
_entity.id
_entity.type
_entity.pdbx_description
1 polymer ?
#
loop_
_entity_poly.entity_id
_entity_poly.type
_entity_poly.pdbx_seq_one_letter_code
_entity_poly.pdbx_strand_id
1 'polypeptide(L)'
;MSKQIGLFEKLANAAGHMYRYQLTQLPRRKALWKDCWHKELKPPTLDDWPAIKKDFKQMMDAIVGRSYTQWTIMDTLVRTCVAVEIICWFFVGEAIGRRSFAGYIVPATYVDKKLMNMAKHHKDST
;
A
#
# COMPACT_ATOMS: atom_id res chain seq x y z
N MET A 1 -11.79 51.94 -4.30
CA MET A 1 -10.57 52.07 -3.46
C MET A 1 -10.40 50.75 -2.71
N SER A 2 -9.54 49.84 -3.17
CA SER A 2 -9.34 48.55 -2.48
C SER A 2 -8.57 48.82 -1.18
N LYS A 3 -9.13 48.43 -0.03
CA LYS A 3 -8.37 48.42 1.23
C LYS A 3 -7.14 47.52 1.02
N GLN A 4 -5.95 48.00 1.39
CA GLN A 4 -4.80 47.11 1.51
C GLN A 4 -5.06 46.16 2.68
N ILE A 5 -5.45 44.93 2.33
CA ILE A 5 -5.71 43.84 3.27
C ILE A 5 -4.35 43.33 3.76
N GLY A 6 -4.18 43.21 5.08
CA GLY A 6 -2.95 42.71 5.68
C GLY A 6 -2.66 41.25 5.28
N LEU A 7 -1.40 40.81 5.40
CA LEU A 7 -1.01 39.43 5.07
C LEU A 7 -1.82 38.39 5.86
N PHE A 8 -2.04 38.62 7.16
CA PHE A 8 -2.82 37.74 8.02
C PHE A 8 -4.29 37.64 7.61
N GLU A 9 -4.90 38.75 7.20
CA GLU A 9 -6.28 38.77 6.70
C GLU A 9 -6.40 38.04 5.35
N LYS A 10 -5.40 38.17 4.46
CA LYS A 10 -5.34 37.37 3.22
C LYS A 10 -5.22 35.88 3.51
N LEU A 11 -4.37 35.50 4.46
CA LEU A 11 -4.22 34.11 4.90
C LEU A 11 -5.50 33.58 5.55
N ALA A 12 -6.17 34.37 6.40
CA ALA A 12 -7.43 33.99 7.03
C ALA A 12 -8.55 33.82 5.99
N ASN A 13 -8.64 34.71 5.01
CA ASN A 13 -9.61 34.60 3.91
C ASN A 13 -9.33 33.38 3.02
N ALA A 14 -8.06 33.11 2.70
CA ALA A 14 -7.66 31.93 1.94
C ALA A 14 -7.95 30.63 2.71
N ALA A 15 -7.61 30.57 3.99
CA ALA A 15 -7.92 29.45 4.86
C ALA A 15 -9.43 29.23 4.98
N GLY A 16 -10.22 30.30 5.15
CA GLY A 16 -11.68 30.25 5.16
C GLY A 16 -12.27 29.74 3.84
N HIS A 17 -11.72 30.15 2.70
CA HIS A 17 -12.13 29.65 1.39
C HIS A 17 -11.80 28.15 1.23
N MET A 18 -10.57 27.73 1.56
CA MET A 18 -10.18 26.32 1.53
C MET A 18 -11.03 25.45 2.46
N TYR A 19 -11.33 25.95 3.66
CA TYR A 19 -12.17 25.24 4.61
C TYR A 19 -13.58 25.00 4.07
N ARG A 20 -14.22 26.05 3.53
CA ARG A 20 -15.56 25.93 2.93
C ARG A 20 -15.57 24.98 1.74
N TYR A 21 -14.58 25.09 0.85
CA TYR A 21 -14.41 24.18 -0.28
C TYR A 21 -14.27 22.72 0.19
N GLN A 22 -13.44 22.50 1.21
CA GLN A 22 -13.22 21.17 1.77
C GLN A 22 -14.49 20.62 2.42
N LEU A 23 -15.24 21.43 3.18
CA LEU A 23 -16.52 21.04 3.77
C LEU A 23 -17.52 20.53 2.73
N THR A 24 -17.57 21.16 1.55
CA THR A 24 -18.45 20.73 0.45
C THR A 24 -18.00 19.39 -0.16
N GLN A 25 -16.68 19.13 -0.24
CA GLN A 25 -16.15 17.90 -0.85
C GLN A 25 -16.08 16.71 0.12
N LEU A 26 -15.96 16.95 1.42
CA LEU A 26 -15.87 15.92 2.46
C LEU A 26 -17.03 14.90 2.46
N PRO A 27 -18.33 15.28 2.36
CA PRO A 27 -19.42 14.29 2.38
C PRO A 27 -19.33 13.32 1.19
N ARG A 28 -19.05 13.84 -0.01
CA ARG A 28 -18.86 13.02 -1.21
C ARG A 28 -17.66 12.09 -1.07
N ARG A 29 -16.52 12.60 -0.60
CA ARG A 29 -15.30 11.78 -0.37
C ARG A 29 -15.56 10.69 0.66
N LYS A 30 -16.23 11.00 1.76
CA LYS A 30 -16.59 10.02 2.79
C LYS A 30 -17.51 8.93 2.25
N ALA A 31 -18.50 9.30 1.43
CA ALA A 31 -19.39 8.34 0.79
C ALA A 31 -18.62 7.40 -0.14
N LEU A 32 -17.79 7.94 -1.03
CA LEU A 32 -16.95 7.15 -1.93
C LEU A 32 -16.01 6.21 -1.16
N TRP A 33 -15.35 6.72 -0.12
CA TRP A 33 -14.49 5.90 0.74
C TRP A 33 -15.25 4.78 1.44
N LYS A 34 -16.46 5.07 1.94
CA LYS A 34 -17.32 4.07 2.57
C LYS A 34 -17.72 3.01 1.55
N ASP A 35 -18.13 3.40 0.36
CA ASP A 35 -18.57 2.48 -0.69
C ASP A 35 -17.42 1.58 -1.16
N CYS A 36 -16.24 2.17 -1.46
CA CYS A 36 -15.04 1.41 -1.81
C CYS A 36 -14.62 0.45 -0.69
N TRP A 37 -14.69 0.90 0.56
CA TRP A 37 -14.39 0.05 1.70
C TRP A 37 -15.31 -1.16 1.79
N HIS A 38 -16.62 -0.97 1.64
CA HIS A 38 -17.59 -2.06 1.84
C HIS A 38 -17.62 -3.04 0.67
N LYS A 39 -17.34 -2.58 -0.56
CA LYS A 39 -17.44 -3.39 -1.77
C LYS A 39 -16.14 -4.08 -2.15
N GLU A 40 -15.01 -3.38 -2.03
CA GLU A 40 -13.74 -3.83 -2.63
C GLU A 40 -12.68 -4.19 -1.58
N LEU A 41 -12.52 -3.35 -0.54
CA LEU A 41 -11.38 -3.44 0.39
C LEU A 41 -11.70 -4.12 1.71
N LYS A 42 -12.97 -4.48 1.95
CA LYS A 42 -13.39 -5.10 3.21
C LYS A 42 -12.70 -6.46 3.32
N PRO A 43 -12.12 -6.80 4.48
CA PRO A 43 -11.68 -8.17 4.71
C PRO A 43 -12.85 -9.13 4.51
N PRO A 44 -12.64 -10.26 3.82
CA PRO A 44 -13.70 -11.21 3.52
C PRO A 44 -14.31 -11.75 4.81
N THR A 45 -15.61 -12.02 4.77
CA THR A 45 -16.30 -12.68 5.87
C THR A 45 -16.16 -14.20 5.77
N LEU A 46 -16.40 -14.91 6.88
CA LEU A 46 -16.28 -16.38 6.91
C LEU A 46 -17.20 -17.06 5.89
N ASP A 47 -18.34 -16.44 5.57
CA ASP A 47 -19.30 -16.93 4.59
C ASP A 47 -18.76 -16.91 3.14
N ASP A 48 -17.76 -16.07 2.85
CA ASP A 48 -17.14 -15.97 1.52
C ASP A 48 -16.05 -17.03 1.30
N TRP A 49 -15.61 -17.69 2.38
CA TRP A 49 -14.51 -18.66 2.35
C TRP A 49 -14.74 -19.86 1.41
N PRO A 50 -15.95 -20.46 1.32
CA PRO A 50 -16.22 -21.53 0.37
C PRO A 50 -16.08 -21.09 -1.08
N ALA A 51 -16.49 -19.87 -1.42
CA ALA A 51 -16.36 -19.31 -2.76
C ALA A 51 -14.88 -19.12 -3.13
N ILE A 52 -14.10 -18.49 -2.24
CA ILE A 52 -12.66 -18.28 -2.43
C ILE A 52 -11.91 -19.61 -2.67
N LYS A 53 -12.23 -20.65 -1.88
CA LYS A 53 -11.62 -21.98 -2.05
C LYS A 53 -11.97 -22.61 -3.39
N LYS A 54 -13.21 -22.45 -3.85
CA LYS A 54 -13.66 -22.94 -5.15
C LYS A 54 -12.91 -22.25 -6.28
N ASP A 55 -12.78 -20.93 -6.23
CA ASP A 55 -12.08 -20.15 -7.26
C ASP A 55 -10.59 -20.48 -7.31
N PHE A 56 -9.96 -20.64 -6.14
CA PHE A 56 -8.58 -21.09 -6.04
C PHE A 56 -8.38 -22.48 -6.65
N LYS A 57 -9.30 -23.41 -6.40
CA LYS A 57 -9.26 -24.76 -7.00
C LYS A 57 -9.37 -24.69 -8.53
N GLN A 58 -10.30 -23.88 -9.06
CA GLN A 58 -10.45 -23.70 -10.51
C GLN A 58 -9.19 -23.11 -11.15
N MET A 59 -8.55 -22.14 -10.49
CA MET A 59 -7.26 -21.60 -10.94
C MET A 59 -6.19 -22.69 -10.97
N MET A 60 -6.12 -23.54 -9.94
CA MET A 60 -5.15 -24.63 -9.88
C MET A 60 -5.39 -25.68 -10.98
N ASP A 61 -6.65 -26.05 -11.20
CA ASP A 61 -7.03 -26.99 -12.25
C ASP A 61 -6.67 -26.42 -13.64
N ALA A 62 -6.82 -25.11 -13.86
CA ALA A 62 -6.41 -24.45 -15.10
C ALA A 62 -4.88 -24.47 -15.32
N ILE A 63 -4.10 -24.36 -14.24
CA ILE A 63 -2.63 -24.47 -14.28
C ILE A 63 -2.20 -25.90 -14.60
N VAL A 64 -2.74 -26.88 -13.86
CA VAL A 64 -2.42 -28.31 -14.04
C VAL A 64 -2.82 -28.79 -15.44
N GLY A 65 -4.03 -28.41 -15.89
CA GLY A 65 -4.54 -28.75 -17.22
C GLY A 65 -3.89 -27.96 -18.37
N ARG A 66 -2.93 -27.07 -18.10
CA ARG A 66 -2.31 -26.15 -19.08
C ARG A 66 -3.32 -25.35 -19.91
N SER A 67 -4.50 -25.13 -19.35
CA SER A 67 -5.60 -24.41 -19.99
C SER A 67 -5.23 -22.94 -20.27
N TYR A 68 -4.26 -22.39 -19.55
CA TYR A 68 -3.80 -21.00 -19.74
C TYR A 68 -3.19 -20.72 -21.12
N THR A 69 -2.77 -21.74 -21.88
CA THR A 69 -2.20 -21.53 -23.23
C THR A 69 -3.22 -21.08 -24.26
N GLN A 70 -4.51 -21.27 -23.99
CA GLN A 70 -5.60 -20.88 -24.90
C GLN A 70 -6.19 -19.49 -24.57
N TRP A 71 -5.67 -18.80 -23.56
CA TRP A 71 -6.17 -17.49 -23.17
C TRP A 71 -5.74 -16.39 -24.13
N THR A 72 -6.59 -15.36 -24.24
CA THR A 72 -6.23 -14.17 -25.01
C THR A 72 -5.12 -13.38 -24.30
N ILE A 73 -4.38 -12.59 -25.06
CA ILE A 73 -3.31 -11.74 -24.50
C ILE A 73 -3.90 -10.71 -23.53
N MET A 74 -5.06 -10.13 -23.85
CA MET A 74 -5.71 -9.15 -23.01
C MET A 74 -6.13 -9.75 -21.66
N ASP A 75 -6.74 -10.94 -21.65
CA ASP A 75 -7.12 -11.62 -20.41
C ASP A 75 -5.90 -11.96 -19.56
N THR A 76 -4.83 -12.41 -20.21
CA THR A 76 -3.57 -12.74 -19.52
C THR A 76 -2.96 -11.50 -18.88
N LEU A 77 -2.94 -10.37 -19.60
CA LEU A 77 -2.41 -9.11 -19.07
C LEU A 77 -3.21 -8.63 -17.86
N VAL A 78 -4.54 -8.64 -17.92
CA VAL A 78 -5.39 -8.24 -16.78
C VAL A 78 -5.09 -9.10 -15.56
N ARG A 79 -5.00 -10.43 -15.72
CA ARG A 79 -4.66 -11.35 -14.61
C ARG A 79 -3.27 -11.10 -14.05
N THR A 80 -2.29 -10.78 -14.91
CA THR A 80 -0.94 -10.44 -14.45
C THR A 80 -0.89 -9.12 -13.69
N CYS A 81 -1.64 -8.10 -14.11
CA CYS A 81 -1.72 -6.83 -13.38
C CYS A 81 -2.31 -7.03 -11.97
N VAL A 82 -3.37 -7.83 -11.84
CA VAL A 82 -3.95 -8.18 -10.53
C VAL A 82 -2.94 -8.96 -9.67
N ALA A 83 -2.19 -9.90 -10.26
CA ALA A 83 -1.14 -10.62 -9.52
C ALA A 83 -0.04 -9.68 -9.00
N VAL A 84 0.39 -8.71 -9.82
CA VAL A 84 1.35 -7.68 -9.41
C VAL A 84 0.78 -6.80 -8.30
N GLU A 85 -0.50 -6.41 -8.37
CA GLU A 85 -1.16 -5.64 -7.31
C GLU A 85 -1.13 -6.36 -5.96
N ILE A 86 -1.43 -7.66 -5.93
CA ILE A 86 -1.38 -8.47 -4.70
C ILE A 86 0.04 -8.49 -4.11
N ILE A 87 1.08 -8.57 -4.96
CA ILE A 87 2.48 -8.49 -4.51
C ILE A 87 2.80 -7.09 -3.96
N CYS A 88 2.29 -6.03 -4.58
CA CYS A 88 2.46 -4.67 -4.06
C CYS A 88 1.83 -4.50 -2.66
N TRP A 89 0.68 -5.11 -2.40
CA TRP A 89 0.06 -5.11 -1.07
C TRP A 89 0.92 -5.77 0.02
N PHE A 90 1.72 -6.78 -0.33
CA PHE A 90 2.69 -7.36 0.60
C PHE A 90 3.73 -6.31 1.06
N PHE A 91 4.27 -5.50 0.13
CA PHE A 91 5.22 -4.44 0.48
C PHE A 91 4.59 -3.31 1.31
N VAL A 92 3.32 -2.99 1.08
CA VAL A 92 2.58 -2.06 1.94
C VAL A 92 2.49 -2.61 3.36
N GLY A 93 2.19 -3.91 3.50
CA GLY A 93 2.21 -4.60 4.80
C GLY A 93 3.59 -4.57 5.47
N GLU A 94 4.67 -4.79 4.72
CA GLU A 94 6.05 -4.70 5.21
C GLU A 94 6.39 -3.28 5.70
N ALA A 95 5.99 -2.24 4.96
CA ALA A 95 6.20 -0.85 5.36
C ALA A 95 5.49 -0.51 6.68
N ILE A 96 4.24 -0.99 6.86
CA ILE A 96 3.49 -0.85 8.11
C ILE A 96 4.19 -1.62 9.25
N GLY A 97 4.63 -2.86 8.99
CA GLY A 97 5.32 -3.70 9.96
C GLY A 97 6.66 -3.12 10.45
N ARG A 98 7.42 -2.50 9.54
CA ARG A 98 8.69 -1.82 9.87
C ARG A 98 8.51 -0.42 10.46
N ARG A 99 7.31 0.17 10.36
CA ARG A 99 7.01 1.56 10.74
C ARG A 99 7.91 2.60 10.05
N SER A 100 8.45 2.26 8.89
CA SER A 100 9.30 3.12 8.08
C SER A 100 8.95 2.94 6.61
N PHE A 101 8.81 4.06 5.89
CA PHE A 101 8.59 4.05 4.44
C PHE A 101 9.86 3.75 3.65
N ALA A 102 11.04 4.03 4.22
CA ALA A 102 12.32 3.87 3.55
C ALA A 102 13.32 3.16 4.46
N GLY A 103 13.64 1.90 4.11
CA GLY A 103 14.63 1.09 4.80
C GLY A 103 14.29 0.78 6.26
N TYR A 104 15.15 -0.03 6.88
CA TYR A 104 15.13 -0.21 8.33
C TYR A 104 15.82 0.98 8.99
N ILE A 105 15.27 1.44 10.12
CA ILE A 105 15.92 2.47 10.93
C ILE A 105 17.11 1.81 11.63
N VAL A 106 18.28 1.94 11.01
CA VAL A 106 19.54 1.43 11.56
C VAL A 106 20.27 2.61 12.21
N PRO A 107 20.58 2.54 13.53
CA PRO A 107 21.42 3.55 14.17
C PRO A 107 22.77 3.66 13.47
N ALA A 108 23.34 4.86 13.36
CA ALA A 108 24.66 5.06 12.75
C ALA A 108 25.79 4.29 13.47
N THR A 109 25.57 3.89 14.72
CA THR A 109 26.48 3.08 15.54
C THR A 109 26.31 1.57 15.35
N TYR A 110 25.40 1.12 14.49
CA TYR A 110 25.20 -0.30 14.24
C TYR A 110 26.43 -0.88 13.53
N VAL A 111 27.18 -1.71 14.26
CA VAL A 111 28.26 -2.54 13.72
C VAL A 111 27.74 -3.97 13.65
N ASP A 112 27.82 -4.59 12.47
CA ASP A 112 27.43 -6.00 12.33
C ASP A 112 28.28 -6.89 13.24
N LYS A 113 27.60 -7.76 14.01
CA LYS A 113 28.25 -8.72 14.92
C LYS A 113 29.29 -9.58 14.21
N LYS A 114 29.06 -9.89 12.92
CA LYS A 114 29.98 -10.65 12.08
C LYS A 114 31.29 -9.89 11.84
N LEU A 115 31.22 -8.59 11.56
CA LEU A 115 32.40 -7.73 11.40
C LEU A 115 33.16 -7.55 12.72
N MET A 116 32.43 -7.38 13.83
CA MET A 116 33.03 -7.31 15.16
C MET A 116 33.82 -8.59 15.51
N ASN A 117 33.28 -9.76 15.21
CA ASN A 117 33.95 -11.03 15.46
C ASN A 117 35.18 -11.23 14.55
N MET A 118 35.11 -10.81 13.29
CA MET A 118 36.26 -10.84 12.37
C MET A 118 37.38 -9.90 12.84
N ALA A 119 37.04 -8.68 13.28
CA ALA A 119 38.00 -7.73 13.81
C ALA A 119 38.67 -8.25 15.10
N LYS A 120 37.90 -8.92 15.97
CA LYS A 120 38.43 -9.55 17.19
C LYS A 120 39.42 -10.67 16.85
N HIS A 121 39.04 -11.58 15.94
CA HIS A 121 39.94 -12.63 15.48
C HIS A 121 41.22 -12.10 14.84
N HIS A 122 41.13 -10.99 14.09
CA HIS A 122 42.32 -10.40 13.47
C HIS A 122 43.27 -9.78 14.50
N LYS A 123 42.73 -9.15 15.55
CA LYS A 123 43.51 -8.60 16.66
C LYS A 123 44.19 -9.70 17.50
N ASP A 124 43.53 -10.86 17.66
CA ASP A 124 44.09 -11.99 18.41
C ASP A 124 45.17 -12.76 17.61
N SER A 125 45.32 -12.48 16.31
CA SER A 125 46.31 -13.13 15.42
C SER A 125 47.49 -12.24 15.02
N THR A 126 47.53 -10.99 15.49
CA THR A 126 48.66 -10.05 15.42
C THR A 126 49.32 -9.89 16.79
#